data_AF-A0ABD3MG49-F1
#
_entry.id   AF-A0ABD3MG49-F1
#
_cell.length_a   1.000
_cell.length_b   1.000
_cell.length_c   1.000
_cell.angle_alpha   90.00
_cell.angle_beta   90.00
_cell.angle_gamma   90.00
#
_symmetry.space_group_name_H-M   'P 1'
#
loop_
_entity.id
_entity.type
_entity.pdbx_description
1 polymer ?
#
loop_
_entity_poly.entity_id
_entity_poly.type
_entity_poly.pdbx_seq_one_letter_code
_entity_poly.pdbx_strand_id
1 'polypeptide(L)'
;MGSDDTDSSVRRRRQELHYQRRCFAIVCTLAIVRVTMRGGHNNSQLAERRSELEWGPPALPVRKTSSSSGSSSSTSVRAISSQHVHPASIDTIIKYLTKMAELPPSQLWEMLGMDDDDDDVNKYGDDPFSLRQLESGICPWKTTDMNVPWLPPRPYNSEKIAEMYRKNKQSAKKYQRAPPPPPTDDDDEDGNAVAIWYEHLSKAGGTTFCAIANSNMVRWQVPIYHCMPAKGKLKDGRIGFWSNEEVAEHISKSRHAIISNEWEPFSLEKLEMSGRQLDGTPFKQNRPPGPRLLFVTTLRDPSDRLLSAYTFFGITVKTAKRDDDNFDAPSFNKWRTNWLNRVRNHEQKFHGGCQCHTARSNHIVWRFSGGSLDQPYPGEENNEWRSSFITAIQALSQFDLILPMDVMTDELVGQTVMHEFLGWEDIIVKSSRNVNETKTSLVTIGKRQNSNAREYFPKDEYRDLWEENWLDHILYLWCRAVFLARLHCSDVLEMSE
;
A
#
# COMPACT_ATOMS: atom_id res chain seq x y z
N MET A 1 39.46 41.79 -43.74
CA MET A 1 38.67 42.07 -42.53
C MET A 1 38.11 40.73 -42.05
N GLY A 2 38.71 40.20 -41.00
CA GLY A 2 38.30 38.94 -40.38
C GLY A 2 38.24 39.12 -38.86
N SER A 3 37.79 38.03 -38.23
CA SER A 3 37.70 37.73 -36.79
C SER A 3 36.58 38.38 -35.99
N ASP A 4 35.54 37.59 -35.68
CA ASP A 4 34.86 37.66 -34.37
C ASP A 4 34.14 36.37 -33.90
N ASP A 5 34.31 35.23 -34.57
CA ASP A 5 33.69 33.95 -34.12
C ASP A 5 34.58 33.07 -33.22
N THR A 6 35.81 33.50 -32.91
CA THR A 6 36.76 32.69 -32.13
C THR A 6 36.72 32.90 -30.61
N ASP A 7 36.11 33.97 -30.08
CA ASP A 7 36.21 34.29 -28.65
C ASP A 7 35.17 33.55 -27.76
N SER A 8 34.02 33.15 -28.31
CA SER A 8 32.96 32.46 -27.54
C SER A 8 33.27 30.97 -27.28
N SER A 9 33.91 30.32 -28.26
CA SER A 9 34.37 28.92 -28.22
C SER A 9 35.50 28.71 -27.19
N VAL A 10 36.46 29.65 -27.15
CA VAL A 10 37.60 29.59 -26.24
C VAL A 10 37.18 29.83 -24.78
N ARG A 11 36.19 30.71 -24.53
CA ARG A 11 35.62 30.92 -23.19
C ARG A 11 34.86 29.69 -22.66
N ARG A 12 34.08 29.00 -23.52
CA ARG A 12 33.40 27.74 -23.13
C ARG A 12 34.40 26.64 -22.78
N ARG A 13 35.45 26.45 -23.58
CA ARG A 13 36.49 25.44 -23.30
C ARG A 13 37.28 25.74 -22.02
N ARG A 14 37.54 27.01 -21.70
CA ARG A 14 38.19 27.39 -20.43
C ARG A 14 37.32 27.12 -19.20
N GLN A 15 36.00 27.26 -19.29
CA GLN A 15 35.08 26.92 -18.19
C GLN A 15 34.98 25.41 -17.97
N GLU A 16 34.94 24.59 -19.03
CA GLU A 16 34.93 23.13 -18.90
C GLU A 16 36.24 22.59 -18.31
N LEU A 17 37.39 23.13 -18.70
CA LEU A 17 38.69 22.77 -18.12
C LEU A 17 38.82 23.15 -16.64
N HIS A 18 38.22 24.28 -16.22
CA HIS A 18 38.18 24.67 -14.80
C HIS A 18 37.25 23.78 -13.97
N TYR A 19 36.14 23.33 -14.55
CA TYR A 19 35.20 22.40 -13.90
C TYR A 19 35.83 21.00 -13.75
N GLN A 20 36.46 20.48 -14.80
CA GLN A 20 37.13 19.18 -14.76
C GLN A 20 38.31 19.14 -13.77
N ARG A 21 39.09 20.23 -13.66
CA ARG A 21 40.17 20.33 -12.65
C ARG A 21 39.65 20.37 -11.21
N ARG A 22 38.48 20.98 -10.97
CA ARG A 22 37.84 20.97 -9.63
C ARG A 22 37.27 19.60 -9.28
N CYS A 23 36.68 18.88 -10.23
CA CYS A 23 36.20 17.52 -10.02
C CYS A 23 37.36 16.54 -9.73
N PHE A 24 38.50 16.68 -10.40
CA PHE A 24 39.65 15.81 -10.16
C PHE A 24 40.30 16.04 -8.78
N ALA A 25 40.39 17.31 -8.33
CA ALA A 25 40.91 17.62 -7.01
C ALA A 25 40.04 17.02 -5.87
N ILE A 26 38.71 17.06 -6.00
CA ILE A 26 37.77 16.50 -5.00
C ILE A 26 37.87 14.97 -4.93
N VAL A 27 38.05 14.30 -6.08
CA VAL A 27 38.22 12.83 -6.14
C VAL A 27 39.54 12.39 -5.50
N CYS A 28 40.63 13.15 -5.68
CA CYS A 28 41.91 12.85 -5.02
C CYS A 28 41.86 13.07 -3.50
N THR A 29 41.13 14.08 -3.00
CA THR A 29 40.98 14.31 -1.55
C THR A 29 40.14 13.22 -0.87
N LEU A 30 39.09 12.72 -1.54
CA LEU A 30 38.25 11.64 -1.00
C LEU A 30 38.94 10.27 -1.00
N ALA A 31 39.87 10.02 -1.92
CA ALA A 31 40.66 8.79 -1.95
C ALA A 31 41.67 8.71 -0.79
N ILE A 32 42.24 9.85 -0.36
CA ILE A 32 43.20 9.90 0.75
C ILE A 32 42.51 9.67 2.10
N VAL A 33 41.27 10.12 2.28
CA VAL A 33 40.48 9.90 3.51
C VAL A 33 40.02 8.45 3.67
N ARG A 34 39.91 7.68 2.57
CA ARG A 34 39.47 6.27 2.61
C ARG A 34 40.58 5.28 2.99
N VAL A 35 41.86 5.67 2.88
CA VAL A 35 43.01 4.81 3.22
C VAL A 35 43.33 4.85 4.72
N THR A 36 42.89 5.86 5.46
CA THR A 36 43.20 6.02 6.90
C THR A 36 42.18 5.39 7.86
N MET A 37 41.05 4.85 7.38
CA MET A 37 39.96 4.34 8.24
C MET A 37 39.81 2.80 8.23
N ARG A 38 40.75 2.05 7.63
CA ARG A 38 40.79 0.58 7.69
C ARG A 38 42.00 0.11 8.50
N GLY A 39 41.88 0.04 9.81
CA GLY A 39 42.89 -0.57 10.68
C GLY A 39 42.42 -0.75 12.13
N GLY A 40 42.20 -2.00 12.55
CA GLY A 40 42.00 -2.45 13.94
C GLY A 40 40.72 -3.29 14.10
N HIS A 41 40.71 -4.62 14.01
CA HIS A 41 41.25 -5.71 14.86
C HIS A 41 40.13 -6.49 15.60
N ASN A 42 40.37 -7.80 15.74
CA ASN A 42 39.46 -8.91 16.00
C ASN A 42 39.21 -9.22 17.50
N ASN A 43 38.29 -10.20 17.70
CA ASN A 43 38.10 -11.18 18.80
C ASN A 43 36.87 -10.88 19.69
N SER A 44 36.03 -11.85 20.09
CA SER A 44 36.23 -13.29 20.29
C SER A 44 34.90 -14.09 20.25
N GLN A 45 35.03 -15.36 19.86
CA GLN A 45 34.06 -16.45 20.03
C GLN A 45 33.85 -16.85 21.51
N LEU A 46 32.84 -17.70 21.71
CA LEU A 46 32.55 -18.65 22.80
C LEU A 46 31.66 -18.19 23.96
N ALA A 47 30.40 -18.66 23.96
CA ALA A 47 29.91 -19.62 24.97
C ALA A 47 28.53 -20.17 24.58
N GLU A 48 28.55 -21.40 24.08
CA GLU A 48 27.44 -22.36 24.04
C GLU A 48 26.91 -22.70 25.45
N ARG A 49 25.58 -22.81 25.63
CA ARG A 49 24.83 -23.99 26.17
C ARG A 49 23.52 -23.63 26.91
N ARG A 50 22.51 -24.48 26.61
CA ARG A 50 21.34 -24.92 27.41
C ARG A 50 20.12 -23.98 27.51
N SER A 51 19.02 -24.37 26.87
CA SER A 51 18.06 -25.29 27.49
C SER A 51 16.97 -25.70 26.49
N GLU A 52 16.89 -27.00 26.26
CA GLU A 52 15.74 -27.71 25.71
C GLU A 52 14.61 -27.69 26.74
N LEU A 53 13.38 -27.45 26.30
CA LEU A 53 12.18 -27.92 26.99
C LEU A 53 11.05 -28.03 25.96
N GLU A 54 10.76 -29.30 25.65
CA GLU A 54 9.68 -29.82 24.83
C GLU A 54 8.30 -29.30 25.27
N TRP A 55 7.47 -28.88 24.33
CA TRP A 55 6.00 -28.98 24.43
C TRP A 55 5.42 -29.30 23.05
N GLY A 56 4.82 -30.49 22.95
CA GLY A 56 4.17 -31.00 21.75
C GLY A 56 2.88 -30.26 21.36
N PRO A 57 2.29 -30.59 20.20
CA PRO A 57 1.21 -29.82 19.59
C PRO A 57 -0.14 -30.08 20.29
N PRO A 58 -1.00 -29.07 20.49
CA PRO A 58 -2.36 -29.30 20.97
C PRO A 58 -3.23 -29.86 19.84
N ALA A 59 -3.87 -31.00 20.13
CA ALA A 59 -4.78 -31.72 19.26
C ALA A 59 -6.14 -31.01 19.07
N LEU A 60 -6.68 -31.14 17.86
CA LEU A 60 -8.03 -30.72 17.45
C LEU A 60 -9.12 -31.52 18.19
N PRO A 61 -10.24 -30.92 18.64
CA PRO A 61 -11.34 -31.69 19.22
C PRO A 61 -12.24 -32.30 18.14
N VAL A 62 -12.34 -33.63 18.17
CA VAL A 62 -13.32 -34.44 17.44
C VAL A 62 -14.68 -34.39 18.13
N ARG A 63 -15.71 -34.22 17.30
CA ARG A 63 -17.16 -34.24 17.58
C ARG A 63 -17.58 -35.51 18.33
N LYS A 64 -18.30 -35.37 19.46
CA LYS A 64 -19.13 -36.45 20.05
C LYS A 64 -20.55 -35.96 20.27
N THR A 65 -21.49 -36.66 19.63
CA THR A 65 -22.93 -36.62 19.87
C THR A 65 -23.28 -37.34 21.16
N SER A 66 -24.10 -36.74 22.03
CA SER A 66 -25.10 -37.48 22.80
C SER A 66 -26.17 -36.54 23.35
N SER A 67 -27.41 -37.02 23.28
CA SER A 67 -28.68 -36.45 23.70
C SER A 67 -29.00 -36.75 25.17
N SER A 68 -29.65 -35.83 25.89
CA SER A 68 -30.91 -36.09 26.63
C SER A 68 -31.40 -34.92 27.52
N SER A 69 -32.71 -34.64 27.40
CA SER A 69 -33.73 -34.29 28.43
C SER A 69 -33.62 -33.02 29.28
N GLY A 70 -34.37 -31.99 28.85
CA GLY A 70 -35.51 -31.36 29.54
C GLY A 70 -35.48 -31.02 31.05
N SER A 71 -35.62 -29.73 31.37
CA SER A 71 -36.73 -29.23 32.20
C SER A 71 -36.79 -27.69 32.18
N SER A 72 -38.02 -27.19 32.15
CA SER A 72 -38.45 -25.79 32.02
C SER A 72 -38.50 -25.05 33.36
N SER A 73 -38.06 -23.79 33.41
CA SER A 73 -38.80 -22.72 34.14
C SER A 73 -38.19 -21.32 33.99
N SER A 74 -39.12 -20.37 33.91
CA SER A 74 -39.08 -18.93 34.25
C SER A 74 -38.15 -17.99 33.48
N THR A 75 -38.82 -17.24 32.60
CA THR A 75 -38.55 -15.90 32.09
C THR A 75 -37.77 -15.01 33.06
N SER A 76 -36.50 -14.77 32.72
CA SER A 76 -35.73 -13.60 33.14
C SER A 76 -35.36 -12.86 31.88
N VAL A 77 -35.69 -11.57 31.83
CA VAL A 77 -35.29 -10.64 30.77
C VAL A 77 -33.76 -10.60 30.79
N ARG A 78 -33.12 -11.48 30.00
CA ARG A 78 -31.68 -11.45 29.78
C ARG A 78 -31.38 -10.17 29.02
N ALA A 79 -30.53 -9.34 29.63
CA ALA A 79 -29.73 -8.38 28.92
C ALA A 79 -29.24 -9.04 27.62
N ILE A 80 -29.49 -8.41 26.49
CA ILE A 80 -28.92 -8.82 25.22
C ILE A 80 -27.41 -8.68 25.44
N SER A 81 -26.74 -9.82 25.66
CA SER A 81 -25.29 -9.92 25.62
C SER A 81 -24.87 -9.32 24.31
N SER A 82 -24.22 -8.16 24.35
CA SER A 82 -23.58 -7.58 23.18
C SER A 82 -22.64 -8.64 22.62
N GLN A 83 -22.82 -8.96 21.34
CA GLN A 83 -21.99 -9.92 20.64
C GLN A 83 -20.67 -9.23 20.36
N HIS A 84 -19.60 -9.70 20.99
CA HIS A 84 -18.28 -9.11 20.85
C HIS A 84 -17.35 -10.06 20.09
N VAL A 85 -16.77 -9.54 19.01
CA VAL A 85 -15.67 -10.15 18.27
C VAL A 85 -14.42 -9.38 18.66
N HIS A 86 -13.44 -10.12 19.21
CA HIS A 86 -12.17 -9.53 19.62
C HIS A 86 -11.17 -9.63 18.46
N PRO A 87 -10.67 -8.51 17.92
CA PRO A 87 -9.58 -8.52 16.97
C PRO A 87 -8.33 -9.18 17.57
N ALA A 88 -7.56 -9.87 16.74
CA ALA A 88 -6.32 -10.49 17.15
C ALA A 88 -5.19 -9.47 17.30
N SER A 89 -4.29 -9.68 18.25
CA SER A 89 -3.05 -8.90 18.34
C SER A 89 -2.24 -9.00 17.04
N ILE A 90 -1.44 -7.98 16.73
CA ILE A 90 -0.59 -7.98 15.53
C ILE A 90 0.37 -9.18 15.53
N ASP A 91 0.89 -9.60 16.69
CA ASP A 91 1.73 -10.80 16.82
C ASP A 91 0.99 -12.09 16.45
N THR A 92 -0.30 -12.19 16.81
CA THR A 92 -1.15 -13.33 16.43
C THR A 92 -1.35 -13.37 14.92
N ILE A 93 -1.57 -12.22 14.30
CA ILE A 93 -1.78 -12.10 12.84
C ILE A 93 -0.50 -12.42 12.09
N ILE A 94 0.64 -11.91 12.56
CA ILE A 94 1.96 -12.27 12.04
C ILE A 94 2.13 -13.78 12.05
N LYS A 95 1.87 -14.44 13.18
CA LYS A 95 1.97 -15.92 13.28
C LYS A 95 1.02 -16.61 12.31
N TYR A 96 -0.22 -16.15 12.19
CA TYR A 96 -1.23 -16.74 11.31
C TYR A 96 -0.83 -16.64 9.83
N LEU A 97 -0.54 -15.42 9.36
CA LEU A 97 -0.19 -15.17 7.96
C LEU A 97 1.18 -15.74 7.59
N THR A 98 2.16 -15.70 8.50
CA THR A 98 3.48 -16.31 8.24
C THR A 98 3.39 -17.83 8.16
N LYS A 99 2.55 -18.48 8.99
CA LYS A 99 2.31 -19.92 8.90
C LYS A 99 1.63 -20.29 7.58
N MET A 100 0.66 -19.50 7.13
CA MET A 100 0.07 -19.66 5.80
C MET A 100 1.15 -19.51 4.72
N ALA A 101 1.99 -18.50 4.84
CA ALA A 101 3.08 -18.23 3.91
C ALA A 101 4.17 -19.33 3.85
N GLU A 102 4.30 -20.17 4.87
CA GLU A 102 5.21 -21.32 4.84
C GLU A 102 4.69 -22.50 4.01
N LEU A 103 3.42 -22.48 3.60
CA LEU A 103 2.84 -23.52 2.77
C LEU A 103 3.37 -23.42 1.33
N PRO A 104 3.60 -24.56 0.64
CA PRO A 104 3.92 -24.55 -0.77
C PRO A 104 2.87 -23.78 -1.58
N PRO A 105 3.25 -22.99 -2.61
CA PRO A 105 2.32 -22.24 -3.44
C PRO A 105 1.19 -23.09 -4.03
N SER A 106 1.46 -24.36 -4.37
CA SER A 106 0.43 -25.30 -4.83
C SER A 106 -0.64 -25.61 -3.79
N GLN A 107 -0.27 -25.71 -2.50
CA GLN A 107 -1.24 -25.90 -1.42
C GLN A 107 -2.01 -24.60 -1.14
N LEU A 108 -1.35 -23.45 -1.26
CA LEU A 108 -2.01 -22.16 -1.14
C LEU A 108 -3.03 -21.94 -2.25
N TRP A 109 -2.73 -22.39 -3.48
CA TRP A 109 -3.63 -22.34 -4.61
C TRP A 109 -4.96 -23.06 -4.32
N GLU A 110 -4.89 -24.29 -3.82
CA GLU A 110 -6.06 -25.09 -3.42
C GLU A 110 -6.79 -24.43 -2.22
N MET A 111 -6.04 -24.07 -1.17
CA MET A 111 -6.58 -23.46 0.05
C MET A 111 -7.36 -22.16 -0.23
N LEU A 112 -6.89 -21.37 -1.19
CA LEU A 112 -7.47 -20.07 -1.55
C LEU A 112 -8.52 -20.19 -2.67
N GLY A 113 -8.85 -21.40 -3.12
CA GLY A 113 -9.91 -21.64 -4.10
C GLY A 113 -9.57 -21.17 -5.51
N MET A 114 -8.30 -21.27 -5.91
CA MET A 114 -7.86 -20.78 -7.21
C MET A 114 -8.21 -21.72 -8.38
N ASP A 115 -8.66 -22.94 -8.11
CA ASP A 115 -9.05 -23.92 -9.12
C ASP A 115 -10.27 -23.48 -9.95
N ASP A 116 -10.19 -23.73 -11.27
CA ASP A 116 -11.21 -23.37 -12.26
C ASP A 116 -12.32 -24.43 -12.35
N ASP A 117 -13.00 -24.71 -11.25
CA ASP A 117 -14.28 -25.42 -11.34
C ASP A 117 -15.40 -24.39 -11.40
N ASP A 118 -16.09 -24.32 -12.55
CA ASP A 118 -17.29 -23.51 -12.82
C ASP A 118 -18.47 -23.79 -11.84
N ASP A 119 -18.28 -24.71 -10.89
CA ASP A 119 -19.18 -24.93 -9.79
C ASP A 119 -18.85 -23.97 -8.63
N ASP A 120 -19.77 -23.05 -8.35
CA ASP A 120 -19.81 -22.05 -7.25
C ASP A 120 -19.43 -22.60 -5.84
N VAL A 121 -19.32 -23.92 -5.68
CA VAL A 121 -19.07 -24.62 -4.43
C VAL A 121 -17.60 -24.54 -3.98
N ASN A 122 -16.63 -24.48 -4.89
CA ASN A 122 -15.19 -24.54 -4.57
C ASN A 122 -14.40 -23.24 -4.79
N LYS A 123 -15.05 -22.15 -5.24
CA LYS A 123 -14.42 -20.85 -5.56
C LYS A 123 -13.57 -20.23 -4.44
N TYR A 124 -13.75 -20.66 -3.19
CA TYR A 124 -13.06 -20.11 -2.03
C TYR A 124 -12.13 -21.11 -1.32
N GLY A 125 -12.01 -22.35 -1.81
CA GLY A 125 -11.18 -23.38 -1.17
C GLY A 125 -11.60 -23.61 0.29
N ASP A 126 -10.62 -23.55 1.19
CA ASP A 126 -10.83 -23.63 2.65
C ASP A 126 -11.39 -22.34 3.25
N ASP A 127 -11.42 -21.25 2.46
CA ASP A 127 -11.86 -19.91 2.84
C ASP A 127 -11.28 -19.41 4.18
N PRO A 128 -9.94 -19.34 4.32
CA PRO A 128 -9.29 -19.07 5.60
C PRO A 128 -9.66 -17.70 6.20
N PHE A 129 -10.14 -16.78 5.35
CA PHE A 129 -10.54 -15.42 5.72
C PHE A 129 -12.06 -15.19 5.72
N SER A 130 -12.88 -16.24 5.53
CA SER A 130 -14.35 -16.13 5.47
C SER A 130 -14.86 -15.18 4.37
N LEU A 131 -14.11 -15.02 3.28
CA LEU A 131 -14.42 -14.16 2.14
C LEU A 131 -15.75 -14.52 1.50
N ARG A 132 -16.14 -15.79 1.45
CA ARG A 132 -17.43 -16.20 0.86
C ARG A 132 -18.62 -15.49 1.50
N GLN A 133 -18.64 -15.43 2.84
CA GLN A 133 -19.71 -14.77 3.58
C GLN A 133 -19.57 -13.25 3.52
N LEU A 134 -18.35 -12.75 3.70
CA LEU A 134 -18.05 -11.32 3.69
C LEU A 134 -18.39 -10.65 2.36
N GLU A 135 -18.07 -11.28 1.22
CA GLU A 135 -18.41 -10.78 -0.12
C GLU A 135 -19.92 -10.79 -0.39
N SER A 136 -20.67 -11.68 0.25
CA SER A 136 -22.13 -11.69 0.20
C SER A 136 -22.80 -10.65 1.11
N GLY A 137 -22.00 -9.81 1.80
CA GLY A 137 -22.47 -8.81 2.75
C GLY A 137 -22.92 -9.39 4.09
N ILE A 138 -22.52 -10.63 4.41
CA ILE A 138 -22.93 -11.35 5.61
C ILE A 138 -21.76 -11.40 6.60
N CYS A 139 -21.98 -10.92 7.82
CA CYS A 139 -21.00 -11.11 8.89
C CYS A 139 -20.90 -12.61 9.27
N PRO A 140 -19.70 -13.24 9.17
CA PRO A 140 -19.52 -14.65 9.45
C PRO A 140 -19.71 -15.02 10.93
N TRP A 141 -19.59 -14.02 11.82
CA TRP A 141 -19.62 -14.22 13.27
C TRP A 141 -21.04 -14.11 13.81
N LYS A 142 -21.58 -15.22 14.30
CA LYS A 142 -22.97 -15.35 14.81
C LYS A 142 -23.05 -15.64 16.31
N THR A 143 -21.93 -15.90 16.97
CA THR A 143 -21.86 -16.30 18.38
C THR A 143 -21.02 -15.32 19.18
N THR A 144 -21.36 -15.18 20.46
CA THR A 144 -20.60 -14.41 21.46
C THR A 144 -19.17 -14.98 21.62
N ASP A 145 -18.18 -14.09 21.75
CA ASP A 145 -16.76 -14.35 22.05
C ASP A 145 -15.99 -15.15 20.98
N MET A 146 -15.94 -14.64 19.74
CA MET A 146 -15.06 -15.18 18.70
C MET A 146 -13.74 -14.41 18.62
N ASN A 147 -12.63 -15.11 18.83
CA ASN A 147 -11.29 -14.63 18.50
C ASN A 147 -11.01 -14.92 17.03
N VAL A 148 -10.80 -13.87 16.23
CA VAL A 148 -10.53 -13.99 14.79
C VAL A 148 -9.04 -13.82 14.55
N PRO A 149 -8.28 -14.91 14.25
CA PRO A 149 -6.81 -14.89 14.30
C PRO A 149 -6.15 -14.00 13.24
N TRP A 150 -6.88 -13.61 12.21
CA TRP A 150 -6.41 -12.81 11.09
C TRP A 150 -6.92 -11.36 11.10
N LEU A 151 -7.87 -10.99 11.96
CA LEU A 151 -8.45 -9.64 11.94
C LEU A 151 -7.64 -8.70 12.85
N PRO A 152 -6.99 -7.64 12.34
CA PRO A 152 -6.27 -6.67 13.16
C PRO A 152 -7.20 -5.73 13.91
N PRO A 153 -6.78 -5.22 15.08
CA PRO A 153 -7.45 -4.10 15.73
C PRO A 153 -7.52 -2.91 14.77
N ARG A 154 -8.46 -2.00 15.01
CA ARG A 154 -8.41 -0.71 14.31
C ARG A 154 -7.12 0.01 14.72
N PRO A 155 -6.42 0.70 13.79
CA PRO A 155 -5.22 1.44 14.14
C PRO A 155 -5.51 2.46 15.24
N TYR A 156 -4.54 2.68 16.13
CA TYR A 156 -4.68 3.61 17.24
C TYR A 156 -5.16 5.01 16.79
N ASN A 157 -6.20 5.54 17.42
CA ASN A 157 -6.85 6.82 17.07
C ASN A 157 -7.41 6.93 15.64
N SER A 158 -7.56 5.84 14.88
CA SER A 158 -8.01 5.89 13.49
C SER A 158 -9.34 6.64 13.31
N GLU A 159 -10.35 6.30 14.09
CA GLU A 159 -11.67 6.94 14.02
C GLU A 159 -11.63 8.41 14.37
N LYS A 160 -10.91 8.76 15.43
CA LYS A 160 -10.71 10.16 15.86
C LYS A 160 -10.04 10.98 14.77
N ILE A 161 -8.99 10.44 14.13
CA ILE A 161 -8.28 11.11 13.04
C ILE A 161 -9.20 11.26 11.81
N ALA A 162 -9.97 10.22 11.47
CA ALA A 162 -10.93 10.27 10.38
C ALA A 162 -12.06 11.30 10.64
N GLU A 163 -12.57 11.38 11.87
CA GLU A 163 -13.57 12.36 12.29
C GLU A 163 -13.01 13.79 12.20
N MET A 164 -11.79 14.02 12.69
CA MET A 164 -11.09 15.29 12.56
C MET A 164 -10.91 15.69 11.09
N TYR A 165 -10.54 14.76 10.22
CA TYR A 165 -10.46 15.00 8.78
C TYR A 165 -11.80 15.45 8.18
N ARG A 166 -12.90 14.74 8.50
CA ARG A 166 -14.25 15.09 8.03
C ARG A 166 -14.67 16.50 8.49
N LYS A 167 -14.39 16.86 9.75
CA LYS A 167 -14.64 18.22 10.29
C LYS A 167 -13.83 19.28 9.55
N ASN A 168 -12.53 19.05 9.33
CA ASN A 168 -11.66 19.97 8.60
C ASN A 168 -12.12 20.21 7.16
N LYS A 169 -12.61 19.16 6.48
CA LYS A 169 -13.19 19.25 5.13
C LYS A 169 -14.43 20.14 5.09
N GLN A 170 -15.35 19.98 6.04
CA GLN A 170 -16.57 20.81 6.10
C GLN A 170 -16.24 22.30 6.27
N SER A 171 -15.23 22.63 7.08
CA SER A 171 -14.73 23.99 7.22
C SER A 171 -14.10 24.53 5.93
N ALA A 172 -13.32 23.70 5.22
CA ALA A 172 -12.69 24.10 3.95
C ALA A 172 -13.71 24.38 2.83
N LYS A 173 -14.89 23.74 2.83
CA LYS A 173 -15.99 24.05 1.89
C LYS A 173 -16.43 25.52 1.95
N LYS A 174 -16.14 26.27 3.03
CA LYS A 174 -16.40 27.71 3.13
C LYS A 174 -15.45 28.55 2.25
N TYR A 175 -14.29 28.02 1.87
CA TYR A 175 -13.19 28.71 1.18
C TYR A 175 -12.99 28.19 -0.26
N GLN A 176 -14.08 28.01 -1.02
CA GLN A 176 -14.05 27.35 -2.34
C GLN A 176 -13.15 28.06 -3.37
N ARG A 177 -13.00 29.38 -3.28
CA ARG A 177 -12.35 30.20 -4.31
C ARG A 177 -10.89 30.55 -4.03
N ALA A 178 -10.48 30.56 -2.77
CA ALA A 178 -9.13 30.91 -2.36
C ALA A 178 -8.80 30.17 -1.05
N PRO A 179 -7.54 29.76 -0.84
CA PRO A 179 -7.13 29.21 0.44
C PRO A 179 -7.39 30.24 1.56
N PRO A 180 -7.77 29.78 2.76
CA PRO A 180 -7.84 30.67 3.93
C PRO A 180 -6.47 31.32 4.16
N PRO A 181 -6.42 32.45 4.89
CA PRO A 181 -5.15 33.00 5.35
C PRO A 181 -4.35 31.90 6.08
N PRO A 182 -3.01 31.95 6.04
CA PRO A 182 -2.20 31.01 6.79
C PRO A 182 -2.66 31.01 8.26
N PRO A 183 -2.75 29.83 8.92
CA PRO A 183 -2.99 29.74 10.33
C PRO A 183 -2.01 30.67 11.03
N THR A 184 -2.50 31.41 12.01
CA THR A 184 -1.62 32.13 12.92
C THR A 184 -0.85 31.12 13.77
N ASP A 185 0.31 31.49 14.33
CA ASP A 185 1.13 30.56 15.13
C ASP A 185 0.33 29.89 16.27
N ASP A 186 -0.75 30.53 16.74
CA ASP A 186 -1.69 30.01 17.75
C ASP A 186 -2.65 28.90 17.22
N ASP A 187 -2.90 28.81 15.91
CA ASP A 187 -3.78 27.81 15.28
C ASP A 187 -3.04 26.48 14.97
N ASP A 188 -1.72 26.54 14.80
CA ASP A 188 -0.86 25.38 14.51
C ASP A 188 -0.44 24.63 15.79
N GLU A 189 -0.53 25.24 16.98
CA GLU A 189 -0.24 24.60 18.28
C GLU A 189 -1.25 23.49 18.64
N ASP A 190 -2.46 23.54 18.09
CA ASP A 190 -3.57 22.69 18.52
C ASP A 190 -3.54 21.26 17.93
N GLY A 191 -2.60 20.95 17.02
CA GLY A 191 -2.42 19.59 16.48
C GLY A 191 -3.67 19.01 15.80
N ASN A 192 -4.62 19.86 15.42
CA ASN A 192 -5.95 19.50 14.93
C ASN A 192 -6.04 19.32 13.41
N ALA A 193 -4.99 19.67 12.68
CA ALA A 193 -4.92 19.48 11.23
C ALA A 193 -4.70 18.00 10.87
N VAL A 194 -5.42 17.51 9.85
CA VAL A 194 -5.29 16.14 9.32
C VAL A 194 -5.11 16.21 7.81
N ALA A 195 -4.16 15.45 7.29
CA ALA A 195 -3.93 15.26 5.86
C ALA A 195 -3.93 13.77 5.49
N ILE A 196 -4.43 13.44 4.31
CA ILE A 196 -4.37 12.07 3.79
C ILE A 196 -2.94 11.80 3.30
N TRP A 197 -2.32 10.76 3.85
CA TRP A 197 -1.19 10.09 3.22
C TRP A 197 -1.73 8.98 2.33
N TYR A 198 -1.68 9.18 1.01
CA TYR A 198 -2.11 8.18 0.05
C TYR A 198 -0.92 7.38 -0.48
N GLU A 199 -0.76 6.15 0.02
CA GLU A 199 0.25 5.22 -0.47
C GLU A 199 -0.22 4.62 -1.80
N HIS A 200 0.22 5.21 -2.91
CA HIS A 200 -0.25 4.89 -4.24
C HIS A 200 0.54 3.71 -4.82
N LEU A 201 -0.03 2.51 -4.73
CA LEU A 201 0.55 1.37 -5.44
C LEU A 201 0.28 1.52 -6.94
N SER A 202 1.34 1.68 -7.74
CA SER A 202 1.19 1.94 -9.18
C SER A 202 0.38 0.82 -9.85
N LYS A 203 -0.63 1.23 -10.62
CA LYS A 203 -1.61 0.37 -11.30
C LYS A 203 -2.59 -0.39 -10.40
N ALA A 204 -2.66 0.00 -9.13
CA ALA A 204 -3.69 -0.44 -8.20
C ALA A 204 -4.78 0.62 -7.99
N GLY A 205 -5.11 1.44 -9.00
CA GLY A 205 -6.27 2.35 -8.95
C GLY A 205 -6.03 3.77 -8.43
N GLY A 206 -4.80 4.19 -8.15
CA GLY A 206 -4.60 5.52 -7.55
C GLY A 206 -4.87 6.72 -8.43
N THR A 207 -4.81 6.59 -9.76
CA THR A 207 -5.36 7.63 -10.65
C THR A 207 -6.85 7.85 -10.41
N THR A 208 -7.61 6.77 -10.18
CA THR A 208 -9.04 6.83 -9.86
C THR A 208 -9.26 7.46 -8.50
N PHE A 209 -8.56 6.98 -7.47
CA PHE A 209 -8.64 7.55 -6.11
C PHE A 209 -8.38 9.06 -6.11
N CYS A 210 -7.34 9.51 -6.81
CA CYS A 210 -7.02 10.94 -6.91
C CYS A 210 -8.01 11.74 -7.75
N ALA A 211 -8.70 11.14 -8.72
CA ALA A 211 -9.78 11.80 -9.44
C ALA A 211 -11.03 11.97 -8.54
N ILE A 212 -11.32 10.98 -7.70
CA ILE A 212 -12.36 11.08 -6.67
C ILE A 212 -12.00 12.16 -5.65
N ALA A 213 -10.75 12.20 -5.18
CA ALA A 213 -10.26 13.24 -4.28
C ALA A 213 -10.45 14.65 -4.88
N ASN A 214 -10.08 14.85 -6.14
CA ASN A 214 -10.29 16.12 -6.86
C ASN A 214 -11.77 16.51 -7.02
N SER A 215 -12.68 15.53 -7.03
CA SER A 215 -14.13 15.78 -7.11
C SER A 215 -14.71 16.17 -5.74
N ASN A 216 -14.09 15.69 -4.65
CA ASN A 216 -14.59 15.84 -3.29
C ASN A 216 -13.90 16.93 -2.46
N MET A 217 -12.73 17.39 -2.87
CA MET A 217 -11.88 18.33 -2.14
C MET A 217 -11.74 19.65 -2.91
N VAL A 218 -11.40 20.73 -2.19
CA VAL A 218 -11.17 22.02 -2.85
C VAL A 218 -9.89 21.94 -3.70
N ARG A 219 -9.88 22.55 -4.89
CA ARG A 219 -8.80 22.41 -5.89
C ARG A 219 -7.39 22.66 -5.34
N TRP A 220 -7.22 23.60 -4.41
CA TRP A 220 -5.91 23.91 -3.81
C TRP A 220 -5.48 22.90 -2.73
N GLN A 221 -6.37 22.03 -2.25
CA GLN A 221 -6.07 20.98 -1.29
C GLN A 221 -5.49 19.71 -1.93
N VAL A 222 -5.58 19.59 -3.26
CA VAL A 222 -5.16 18.39 -3.99
C VAL A 222 -4.03 18.74 -4.96
N PRO A 223 -2.85 18.09 -4.85
CA PRO A 223 -1.81 18.26 -5.84
C PRO A 223 -2.30 17.87 -7.25
N ILE A 224 -1.94 18.70 -8.24
CA ILE A 224 -2.46 18.59 -9.61
C ILE A 224 -2.16 17.23 -10.26
N TYR A 225 -1.00 16.65 -9.97
CA TYR A 225 -0.55 15.43 -10.63
C TYR A 225 -0.84 14.20 -9.75
N HIS A 226 -2.04 13.62 -9.88
CA HIS A 226 -2.46 12.42 -9.14
C HIS A 226 -2.15 12.48 -7.64
N CYS A 227 -2.50 13.59 -6.98
CA CYS A 227 -2.21 13.86 -5.56
C CYS A 227 -0.72 13.83 -5.18
N MET A 228 0.20 13.75 -6.15
CA MET A 228 1.63 13.79 -5.89
C MET A 228 2.10 15.25 -5.82
N PRO A 229 2.75 15.66 -4.72
CA PRO A 229 3.38 16.96 -4.66
C PRO A 229 4.59 17.03 -5.60
N ALA A 230 5.10 18.24 -5.84
CA ALA A 230 6.21 18.48 -6.74
C ALA A 230 7.41 19.07 -5.98
N LYS A 231 8.60 18.48 -6.14
CA LYS A 231 9.87 19.07 -5.70
C LYS A 231 10.57 19.75 -6.89
N GLY A 232 10.56 21.08 -6.89
CA GLY A 232 11.16 21.88 -7.96
C GLY A 232 10.46 21.68 -9.31
N LYS A 233 11.20 21.22 -10.33
CA LYS A 233 10.65 20.94 -11.68
C LYS A 233 10.06 19.53 -11.82
N LEU A 234 10.29 18.65 -10.85
CA LEU A 234 9.81 17.28 -10.89
C LEU A 234 8.42 17.23 -10.27
N LYS A 235 7.47 16.59 -10.97
CA LYS A 235 6.17 16.21 -10.41
C LYS A 235 6.33 14.86 -9.73
N ASP A 236 7.07 14.82 -8.62
CA ASP A 236 7.60 13.58 -8.10
C ASP A 236 6.73 13.00 -6.98
N GLY A 237 6.04 11.89 -7.27
CA GLY A 237 5.47 10.98 -6.25
C GLY A 237 6.54 10.22 -5.47
N ARG A 238 7.55 10.97 -5.04
CA ARG A 238 8.80 10.58 -4.38
C ARG A 238 8.89 11.31 -3.03
N ILE A 239 7.76 11.33 -2.35
CA ILE A 239 7.62 11.89 -1.01
C ILE A 239 7.97 10.87 0.08
N GLY A 240 8.16 9.59 -0.30
CA GLY A 240 8.55 8.53 0.64
C GLY A 240 9.90 8.81 1.30
N PHE A 241 10.84 9.44 0.61
CA PHE A 241 12.14 9.84 1.18
C PHE A 241 12.18 11.19 1.89
N TRP A 242 11.05 11.92 1.95
CA TRP A 242 11.03 13.19 2.66
C TRP A 242 11.01 12.92 4.16
N SER A 243 11.72 13.74 4.94
CA SER A 243 11.61 13.69 6.39
C SER A 243 10.21 14.08 6.86
N ASN A 244 9.84 13.76 8.10
CA ASN A 244 8.55 14.16 8.66
C ASN A 244 8.40 15.69 8.70
N GLU A 245 9.49 16.42 8.93
CA GLU A 245 9.56 17.88 8.88
C GLU A 245 9.33 18.41 7.47
N GLU A 246 9.98 17.83 6.45
CA GLU A 246 9.76 18.22 5.05
C GLU A 246 8.30 18.02 4.63
N VAL A 247 7.68 16.91 5.06
CA VAL A 247 6.26 16.63 4.80
C VAL A 247 5.37 17.66 5.50
N ALA A 248 5.61 17.93 6.79
CA ALA A 248 4.84 18.90 7.57
C ALA A 248 4.94 20.32 6.99
N GLU A 249 6.16 20.76 6.68
CA GLU A 249 6.44 22.05 6.06
C GLU A 249 5.73 22.18 4.72
N HIS A 250 5.80 21.14 3.87
CA HIS A 250 5.13 21.14 2.59
C HIS A 250 3.61 21.24 2.73
N ILE A 251 2.99 20.43 3.59
CA ILE A 251 1.54 20.47 3.80
C ILE A 251 1.11 21.86 4.30
N SER A 252 1.84 22.43 5.26
CA SER A 252 1.53 23.78 5.77
C SER A 252 1.66 24.84 4.67
N LYS A 253 2.77 24.87 3.92
CA LYS A 253 3.00 25.86 2.86
C LYS A 253 2.04 25.74 1.68
N SER A 254 1.83 24.51 1.22
CA SER A 254 1.02 24.23 0.02
C SER A 254 -0.48 24.16 0.31
N ARG A 255 -0.86 24.01 1.58
CA ARG A 255 -2.25 23.80 2.03
C ARG A 255 -2.89 22.54 1.46
N HIS A 256 -2.09 21.59 1.00
CA HIS A 256 -2.61 20.30 0.54
C HIS A 256 -3.16 19.50 1.72
N ALA A 257 -4.37 18.94 1.57
CA ALA A 257 -4.96 18.02 2.55
C ALA A 257 -4.84 16.55 2.12
N ILE A 258 -4.15 16.30 1.00
CA ILE A 258 -3.75 14.98 0.54
C ILE A 258 -2.39 15.06 -0.14
N ILE A 259 -1.53 14.09 0.15
CA ILE A 259 -0.26 13.87 -0.53
C ILE A 259 -0.12 12.39 -0.86
N SER A 260 0.63 12.07 -1.92
CA SER A 260 0.79 10.68 -2.36
C SER A 260 2.22 10.31 -2.69
N ASN A 261 2.58 9.10 -2.26
CA ASN A 261 3.82 8.40 -2.59
C ASN A 261 3.49 7.26 -3.56
N GLU A 262 4.08 7.27 -4.77
CA GLU A 262 3.86 6.20 -5.78
C GLU A 262 5.12 5.36 -6.03
N TRP A 263 6.29 6.00 -5.96
CA TRP A 263 7.49 5.44 -6.57
C TRP A 263 8.45 4.81 -5.56
N GLU A 264 8.37 5.20 -4.30
CA GLU A 264 9.33 4.83 -3.25
C GLU A 264 8.68 3.97 -2.18
N PRO A 265 9.37 2.97 -1.60
CA PRO A 265 8.79 2.18 -0.51
C PRO A 265 8.15 3.04 0.58
N PHE A 266 7.15 2.48 1.25
CA PHE A 266 6.49 3.16 2.36
C PHE A 266 7.51 3.41 3.48
N SER A 267 7.68 4.68 3.86
CA SER A 267 8.54 5.06 4.99
C SER A 267 7.79 4.80 6.30
N LEU A 268 8.25 3.82 7.06
CA LEU A 268 7.63 3.41 8.33
C LEU A 268 7.61 4.53 9.37
N GLU A 269 8.59 5.44 9.32
CA GLU A 269 8.67 6.65 10.17
C GLU A 269 7.47 7.59 9.99
N LYS A 270 6.73 7.48 8.89
CA LYS A 270 5.53 8.31 8.67
C LYS A 270 4.43 7.97 9.69
N LEU A 271 4.39 6.74 10.20
CA LEU A 271 3.43 6.33 11.23
C LEU A 271 3.49 7.21 12.48
N GLU A 272 4.68 7.76 12.78
CA GLU A 272 4.90 8.66 13.91
C GLU A 272 4.07 9.95 13.79
N MET A 273 3.85 10.45 12.57
CA MET A 273 3.03 11.65 12.34
C MET A 273 1.56 11.44 12.72
N SER A 274 1.09 10.20 12.79
CA SER A 274 -0.24 9.81 13.30
C SER A 274 -0.24 9.41 14.77
N GLY A 275 0.93 9.41 15.41
CA GLY A 275 1.13 8.99 16.79
C GLY A 275 1.14 7.48 16.97
N ARG A 276 1.58 6.72 15.96
CA ARG A 276 1.60 5.25 15.95
C ARG A 276 3.01 4.71 15.77
N GLN A 277 3.25 3.53 16.33
CA GLN A 277 4.40 2.70 16.02
C GLN A 277 3.99 1.52 15.12
N LEU A 278 4.98 0.85 14.55
CA LEU A 278 4.77 -0.29 13.64
C LEU A 278 4.04 -1.47 14.32
N ASP A 279 4.28 -1.67 15.61
CA ASP A 279 3.65 -2.71 16.44
C ASP A 279 2.21 -2.36 16.89
N GLY A 280 1.66 -1.23 16.42
CA GLY A 280 0.33 -0.75 16.77
C GLY A 280 0.23 -0.02 18.10
N THR A 281 1.33 0.10 18.85
CA THR A 281 1.32 0.85 20.10
C THR A 281 1.36 2.37 19.86
N PRO A 282 0.85 3.18 20.80
CA PRO A 282 0.98 4.63 20.74
C PRO A 282 2.44 5.07 20.70
N PHE A 283 2.75 6.07 19.87
CA PHE A 283 4.06 6.72 19.86
C PHE A 283 4.24 7.52 21.17
N LYS A 284 5.23 7.13 21.98
CA LYS A 284 5.42 7.65 23.35
C LYS A 284 6.18 8.98 23.42
N GLN A 285 6.87 9.38 22.34
CA GLN A 285 7.59 10.65 22.29
C GLN A 285 6.69 11.78 21.81
N ASN A 286 7.18 13.03 21.91
CA ASN A 286 6.50 14.16 21.30
C ASN A 286 6.39 13.91 19.79
N ARG A 287 5.16 13.74 19.32
CA ARG A 287 4.84 13.60 17.89
C ARG A 287 5.54 14.71 17.10
N PRO A 288 6.10 14.41 15.91
CA PRO A 288 6.63 15.46 15.05
C PRO A 288 5.60 16.59 14.85
N PRO A 289 6.03 17.86 14.85
CA PRO A 289 5.13 18.98 14.61
C PRO A 289 4.49 18.87 13.22
N GLY A 290 3.26 19.38 13.07
CA GLY A 290 2.52 19.36 11.80
C GLY A 290 1.24 18.54 11.83
N PRO A 291 0.62 18.29 10.66
CA PRO A 291 -0.67 17.60 10.58
C PRO A 291 -0.55 16.13 10.97
N ARG A 292 -1.63 15.56 11.50
CA ARG A 292 -1.77 14.10 11.62
C ARG A 292 -1.98 13.50 10.23
N LEU A 293 -1.39 12.35 9.97
CA LEU A 293 -1.61 11.63 8.73
C LEU A 293 -2.77 10.62 8.88
N LEU A 294 -3.64 10.57 7.88
CA LEU A 294 -4.64 9.52 7.70
C LEU A 294 -4.13 8.60 6.58
N PHE A 295 -3.77 7.37 6.90
CA PHE A 295 -3.13 6.44 5.97
C PHE A 295 -4.16 5.72 5.12
N VAL A 296 -4.15 6.02 3.83
CA VAL A 296 -5.04 5.40 2.85
C VAL A 296 -4.21 4.74 1.76
N THR A 297 -4.63 3.57 1.29
CA THR A 297 -4.07 2.95 0.09
C THR A 297 -5.16 2.23 -0.69
N THR A 298 -4.86 1.91 -1.95
CA THR A 298 -5.68 1.04 -2.77
C THR A 298 -4.85 -0.18 -3.16
N LEU A 299 -5.45 -1.36 -3.06
CA LEU A 299 -4.83 -2.61 -3.50
C LEU A 299 -5.65 -3.20 -4.65
N ARG A 300 -4.98 -3.95 -5.50
CA ARG A 300 -5.58 -4.67 -6.61
C ARG A 300 -4.99 -6.07 -6.61
N ASP A 301 -5.75 -7.04 -7.13
CA ASP A 301 -5.23 -8.37 -7.41
C ASP A 301 -3.79 -8.28 -7.98
N PRO A 302 -2.80 -8.95 -7.36
CA PRO A 302 -1.40 -8.83 -7.73
C PRO A 302 -1.12 -9.13 -9.21
N SER A 303 -1.78 -10.15 -9.76
CA SER A 303 -1.63 -10.58 -11.15
C SER A 303 -2.25 -9.55 -12.10
N ASP A 304 -3.46 -9.07 -11.80
CA ASP A 304 -4.13 -8.03 -12.59
C ASP A 304 -3.37 -6.70 -12.56
N ARG A 305 -2.80 -6.35 -11.41
CA ARG A 305 -1.97 -5.14 -11.24
C ARG A 305 -0.72 -5.23 -12.09
N LEU A 306 -0.06 -6.39 -12.14
CA LEU A 306 1.12 -6.60 -12.96
C LEU A 306 0.79 -6.60 -14.46
N LEU A 307 -0.31 -7.23 -14.86
CA LEU A 307 -0.83 -7.15 -16.23
C LEU A 307 -1.15 -5.70 -16.62
N SER A 308 -1.78 -4.93 -15.72
CA SER A 308 -2.07 -3.51 -15.92
C SER A 308 -0.78 -2.67 -16.07
N ALA A 309 0.29 -3.01 -15.35
CA ALA A 309 1.60 -2.40 -15.53
C ALA A 309 2.20 -2.72 -16.90
N TYR A 310 2.13 -3.97 -17.34
CA TYR A 310 2.58 -4.38 -18.67
C TYR A 310 1.81 -3.68 -19.80
N THR A 311 0.48 -3.71 -19.76
CA THR A 311 -0.35 -3.08 -20.80
C THR A 311 -0.13 -1.57 -20.88
N PHE A 312 0.13 -0.92 -19.75
CA PHE A 312 0.45 0.50 -19.73
C PHE A 312 1.87 0.80 -20.20
N PHE A 313 2.90 0.26 -19.54
CA PHE A 313 4.31 0.63 -19.77
C PHE A 313 4.98 -0.14 -20.90
N GLY A 314 4.57 -1.39 -21.12
CA GLY A 314 5.09 -2.27 -22.17
C GLY A 314 4.47 -1.98 -23.53
N ILE A 315 3.16 -1.73 -23.55
CA ILE A 315 2.38 -1.53 -24.77
C ILE A 315 2.08 -0.04 -24.95
N THR A 316 1.18 0.53 -24.14
CA THR A 316 0.52 1.78 -24.53
C THR A 316 1.42 3.02 -24.55
N VAL A 317 2.29 3.19 -23.54
CA VAL A 317 3.20 4.35 -23.47
C VAL A 317 4.18 4.35 -24.65
N LYS A 318 4.51 3.17 -25.19
CA LYS A 318 5.42 3.06 -26.32
C LYS A 318 4.72 3.34 -27.65
N THR A 319 3.51 2.82 -27.84
CA THR A 319 2.68 3.14 -29.00
C THR A 319 2.42 4.65 -29.09
N ALA A 320 1.97 5.27 -27.99
CA ALA A 320 1.66 6.71 -27.95
C ALA A 320 2.87 7.64 -28.10
N LYS A 321 4.10 7.14 -27.85
CA LYS A 321 5.33 7.93 -28.03
C LYS A 321 5.91 7.81 -29.44
N ARG A 322 5.55 6.76 -30.17
CA ARG A 322 6.16 6.43 -31.46
C ARG A 322 5.28 6.78 -32.65
N ASP A 323 3.99 7.11 -32.43
CA ASP A 323 2.98 7.27 -33.49
C ASP A 323 3.10 6.16 -34.55
N ASP A 324 3.42 4.96 -34.08
CA ASP A 324 3.76 3.81 -34.90
C ASP A 324 2.67 2.76 -34.69
N ASP A 325 1.76 2.71 -35.65
CA ASP A 325 0.68 1.73 -35.70
C ASP A 325 1.20 0.29 -35.86
N ASN A 326 2.49 0.11 -36.19
CA ASN A 326 3.17 -1.17 -36.33
C ASN A 326 4.11 -1.50 -35.16
N PHE A 327 3.94 -0.87 -33.99
CA PHE A 327 4.75 -1.17 -32.83
C PHE A 327 4.58 -2.63 -32.37
N ASP A 328 5.60 -3.46 -32.60
CA ASP A 328 5.68 -4.81 -32.07
C ASP A 328 5.93 -4.75 -30.55
N ALA A 329 4.86 -4.94 -29.79
CA ALA A 329 4.92 -4.92 -28.34
C ALA A 329 5.75 -6.11 -27.83
N PRO A 330 6.71 -5.91 -26.90
CA PRO A 330 7.42 -7.03 -26.32
C PRO A 330 6.44 -7.94 -25.58
N SER A 331 6.61 -9.26 -25.63
CA SER A 331 5.84 -10.18 -24.78
C SER A 331 5.94 -9.81 -23.29
N PHE A 332 4.96 -10.25 -22.49
CA PHE A 332 4.91 -9.98 -21.05
C PHE A 332 6.22 -10.34 -20.34
N ASN A 333 6.71 -11.57 -20.53
CA ASN A 333 7.96 -12.04 -19.93
C ASN A 333 9.17 -11.22 -20.38
N LYS A 334 9.26 -10.91 -21.69
CA LYS A 334 10.33 -10.05 -22.22
C LYS A 334 10.28 -8.65 -21.63
N TRP A 335 9.10 -8.06 -21.47
CA TRP A 335 8.94 -6.76 -20.81
C TRP A 335 9.39 -6.83 -19.35
N ARG A 336 8.93 -7.84 -18.61
CA ARG A 336 9.21 -8.01 -17.18
C ARG A 336 10.70 -8.21 -16.92
N THR A 337 11.37 -9.13 -17.61
CA THR A 337 12.83 -9.34 -17.51
C THR A 337 13.61 -8.05 -17.79
N ASN A 338 13.22 -7.31 -18.82
CA ASN A 338 13.88 -6.04 -19.15
C ASN A 338 13.69 -4.96 -18.06
N TRP A 339 12.53 -4.93 -17.40
CA TRP A 339 12.28 -4.01 -16.30
C TRP A 339 13.04 -4.41 -15.04
N LEU A 340 13.05 -5.70 -14.68
CA LEU A 340 13.79 -6.19 -13.52
C LEU A 340 15.31 -6.02 -13.67
N ASN A 341 15.86 -6.21 -14.87
CA ASN A 341 17.26 -5.92 -15.15
C ASN A 341 17.62 -4.44 -14.91
N ARG A 342 16.66 -3.51 -15.10
CA ARG A 342 16.88 -2.09 -14.80
C ARG A 342 16.91 -1.82 -13.30
N VAL A 343 16.11 -2.55 -12.49
CA VAL A 343 16.13 -2.44 -11.03
C VAL A 343 17.55 -2.73 -10.53
N ARG A 344 18.11 -3.89 -10.93
CA ARG A 344 19.45 -4.34 -10.53
C ARG A 344 20.56 -3.35 -10.90
N ASN A 345 20.42 -2.67 -12.03
CA ASN A 345 21.43 -1.72 -12.53
C ASN A 345 21.28 -0.31 -11.95
N HIS A 346 20.17 0.01 -11.27
CA HIS A 346 19.86 1.36 -10.80
C HIS A 346 20.08 1.61 -9.30
N GLU A 347 20.55 0.62 -8.54
CA GLU A 347 20.87 0.75 -7.09
C GLU A 347 21.85 1.89 -6.76
N GLN A 348 22.52 2.51 -7.75
CA GLN A 348 23.50 3.57 -7.52
C GLN A 348 23.07 5.00 -7.87
N LYS A 349 21.94 5.27 -8.54
CA LYS A 349 21.55 6.66 -8.92
C LYS A 349 20.03 6.89 -8.91
N PHE A 350 19.57 7.53 -7.83
CA PHE A 350 18.20 7.89 -7.44
C PHE A 350 17.32 8.67 -8.44
N HIS A 351 17.71 8.90 -9.69
CA HIS A 351 16.97 9.82 -10.57
C HIS A 351 16.08 9.16 -11.64
N GLY A 352 16.24 7.87 -11.97
CA GLY A 352 15.50 7.24 -13.08
C GLY A 352 14.83 5.87 -12.83
N GLY A 353 15.12 5.19 -11.72
CA GLY A 353 14.82 3.75 -11.54
C GLY A 353 13.49 3.37 -10.88
N CYS A 354 12.77 4.29 -10.23
CA CYS A 354 11.67 3.86 -9.36
C CYS A 354 10.49 3.19 -10.08
N GLN A 355 10.26 3.53 -11.36
CA GLN A 355 9.18 2.90 -12.15
C GLN A 355 9.44 1.41 -12.36
N CYS A 356 10.70 0.98 -12.51
CA CYS A 356 10.98 -0.42 -12.85
C CYS A 356 10.60 -1.42 -11.75
N HIS A 357 10.36 -0.95 -10.53
CA HIS A 357 9.81 -1.76 -9.44
C HIS A 357 8.37 -2.23 -9.71
N THR A 358 7.63 -1.57 -10.61
CA THR A 358 6.26 -2.02 -10.97
C THR A 358 6.20 -3.36 -11.68
N ALA A 359 7.33 -3.90 -12.16
CA ALA A 359 7.43 -5.23 -12.77
C ALA A 359 7.78 -6.34 -11.76
N ARG A 360 8.00 -5.99 -10.49
CA ARG A 360 8.36 -6.93 -9.43
C ARG A 360 7.19 -7.85 -9.10
N SER A 361 7.51 -9.10 -8.80
CA SER A 361 6.61 -9.92 -7.98
C SER A 361 6.67 -9.49 -6.53
N ASN A 362 5.65 -9.84 -5.75
CA ASN A 362 5.52 -9.50 -4.34
C ASN A 362 5.75 -7.98 -4.09
N HIS A 363 5.11 -7.17 -4.93
CA HIS A 363 5.26 -5.72 -4.95
C HIS A 363 4.60 -5.06 -3.74
N ILE A 364 3.49 -5.60 -3.22
CA ILE A 364 2.87 -5.17 -1.95
C ILE A 364 3.86 -5.40 -0.81
N VAL A 365 4.42 -6.61 -0.69
CA VAL A 365 5.42 -6.90 0.34
C VAL A 365 6.61 -5.94 0.25
N TRP A 366 7.23 -5.82 -0.93
CA TRP A 366 8.34 -4.88 -1.15
C TRP A 366 7.95 -3.44 -0.77
N ARG A 367 6.74 -3.01 -1.12
CA ARG A 367 6.28 -1.64 -0.86
C ARG A 367 6.14 -1.36 0.63
N PHE A 368 5.43 -2.22 1.34
CA PHE A 368 5.04 -2.02 2.74
C PHE A 368 6.09 -2.52 3.73
N SER A 369 7.12 -3.24 3.28
CA SER A 369 8.29 -3.59 4.09
C SER A 369 9.38 -2.51 4.13
N GLY A 370 9.12 -1.32 3.57
CA GLY A 370 10.15 -0.28 3.42
C GLY A 370 11.20 -0.61 2.36
N GLY A 371 10.90 -1.52 1.42
CA GLY A 371 11.77 -1.84 0.28
C GLY A 371 12.78 -2.95 0.54
N SER A 372 12.71 -3.60 1.70
CA SER A 372 13.64 -4.62 2.20
C SER A 372 13.55 -5.98 1.50
N LEU A 373 12.55 -6.18 0.64
CA LEU A 373 12.42 -7.44 -0.09
C LEU A 373 13.38 -7.44 -1.28
N ASP A 374 14.40 -8.29 -1.25
CA ASP A 374 15.43 -8.34 -2.29
C ASP A 374 14.95 -9.02 -3.58
N GLN A 375 15.69 -8.79 -4.68
CA GLN A 375 15.51 -9.53 -5.94
C GLN A 375 16.85 -9.89 -6.60
N PRO A 376 16.97 -11.07 -7.25
CA PRO A 376 15.96 -12.11 -7.38
C PRO A 376 15.67 -12.76 -6.02
N TYR A 377 14.43 -13.22 -5.83
CA TYR A 377 14.08 -14.01 -4.65
C TYR A 377 15.06 -15.19 -4.60
N PRO A 378 15.84 -15.38 -3.52
CA PRO A 378 16.31 -16.71 -3.22
C PRO A 378 15.06 -17.58 -3.14
N GLY A 379 15.14 -18.81 -3.63
CA GLY A 379 14.04 -19.76 -3.51
C GLY A 379 13.57 -19.91 -2.06
N GLU A 380 12.49 -20.65 -1.86
CA GLU A 380 11.88 -20.96 -0.56
C GLU A 380 12.90 -21.43 0.52
N GLU A 381 14.07 -21.91 0.09
CA GLU A 381 15.12 -22.54 0.89
C GLU A 381 15.69 -21.68 2.05
N ASN A 382 15.68 -20.35 1.97
CA ASN A 382 16.34 -19.50 2.99
C ASN A 382 15.41 -18.64 3.87
N ASN A 383 14.10 -18.65 3.66
CA ASN A 383 13.14 -17.82 4.41
C ASN A 383 13.47 -16.31 4.45
N GLU A 384 14.26 -15.79 3.50
CA GLU A 384 14.69 -14.38 3.46
C GLU A 384 13.52 -13.41 3.25
N TRP A 385 12.40 -13.91 2.70
CA TRP A 385 11.15 -13.16 2.57
C TRP A 385 10.49 -12.84 3.92
N ARG A 386 10.76 -13.63 4.98
CA ARG A 386 10.00 -13.62 6.23
C ARG A 386 10.03 -12.27 6.92
N SER A 387 11.21 -11.66 7.06
CA SER A 387 11.34 -10.35 7.72
C SER A 387 10.53 -9.29 6.98
N SER A 388 10.68 -9.21 5.66
CA SER A 388 9.97 -8.25 4.81
C SER A 388 8.45 -8.47 4.85
N PHE A 389 8.00 -9.72 4.84
CA PHE A 389 6.59 -10.07 4.94
C PHE A 389 6.00 -9.66 6.30
N ILE A 390 6.70 -9.95 7.40
CA ILE A 390 6.29 -9.53 8.75
C ILE A 390 6.16 -8.01 8.82
N THR A 391 7.15 -7.27 8.33
CA THR A 391 7.09 -5.79 8.31
C THR A 391 5.92 -5.28 7.47
N ALA A 392 5.64 -5.91 6.32
CA ALA A 392 4.50 -5.54 5.48
C ALA A 392 3.15 -5.78 6.20
N ILE A 393 2.98 -6.91 6.90
CA ILE A 393 1.79 -7.20 7.72
C ILE A 393 1.61 -6.13 8.79
N GLN A 394 2.69 -5.80 9.51
CA GLN A 394 2.65 -4.77 10.55
C GLN A 394 2.26 -3.42 9.98
N ALA A 395 2.89 -2.99 8.88
CA ALA A 395 2.61 -1.73 8.23
C ALA A 395 1.15 -1.65 7.75
N LEU A 396 0.67 -2.66 7.01
CA LEU A 396 -0.71 -2.71 6.52
C LEU A 396 -1.73 -2.73 7.68
N SER A 397 -1.40 -3.35 8.81
CA SER A 397 -2.24 -3.30 10.02
C SER A 397 -2.40 -1.89 10.59
N GLN A 398 -1.50 -0.96 10.26
CA GLN A 398 -1.57 0.45 10.69
C GLN A 398 -2.31 1.37 9.71
N PHE A 399 -2.72 0.87 8.53
CA PHE A 399 -3.46 1.68 7.57
C PHE A 399 -4.90 1.89 8.02
N ASP A 400 -5.32 3.16 8.00
CA ASP A 400 -6.66 3.59 8.38
C ASP A 400 -7.71 3.04 7.41
N LEU A 401 -7.38 3.04 6.12
CA LEU A 401 -8.24 2.51 5.07
C LEU A 401 -7.41 1.87 3.96
N ILE A 402 -7.69 0.59 3.69
CA ILE A 402 -7.15 -0.13 2.54
C ILE A 402 -8.33 -0.45 1.63
N LEU A 403 -8.29 0.02 0.38
CA LEU A 403 -9.38 -0.11 -0.58
C LEU A 403 -9.06 -1.17 -1.64
N PRO A 404 -9.68 -2.37 -1.60
CA PRO A 404 -9.57 -3.35 -2.66
C PRO A 404 -10.30 -2.84 -3.92
N MET A 405 -9.61 -2.76 -5.05
CA MET A 405 -10.15 -2.12 -6.25
C MET A 405 -11.31 -2.86 -6.88
N ASP A 406 -11.36 -4.17 -6.75
CA ASP A 406 -12.48 -5.02 -7.17
C ASP A 406 -13.74 -4.70 -6.35
N VAL A 407 -13.61 -4.53 -5.04
CA VAL A 407 -14.72 -4.16 -4.15
C VAL A 407 -15.14 -2.71 -4.36
N MET A 408 -14.19 -1.81 -4.60
CA MET A 408 -14.47 -0.40 -4.91
C MET A 408 -15.23 -0.20 -6.23
N THR A 409 -15.27 -1.20 -7.12
CA THR A 409 -16.06 -1.11 -8.36
C THR A 409 -17.55 -1.32 -8.14
N ASP A 410 -17.93 -1.94 -7.02
CA ASP A 410 -19.31 -1.96 -6.56
C ASP A 410 -19.69 -0.55 -6.10
N GLU A 411 -20.62 0.07 -6.82
CA GLU A 411 -21.00 1.46 -6.59
C GLU A 411 -21.53 1.68 -5.18
N LEU A 412 -22.33 0.75 -4.64
CA LEU A 412 -22.95 0.91 -3.33
C LEU A 412 -21.91 0.73 -2.22
N VAL A 413 -21.08 -0.31 -2.30
CA VAL A 413 -20.05 -0.60 -1.30
C VAL A 413 -18.98 0.49 -1.29
N GLY A 414 -18.47 0.86 -2.46
CA GLY A 414 -17.51 1.93 -2.61
C GLY A 414 -18.04 3.29 -2.14
N GLN A 415 -19.31 3.63 -2.43
CA GLN A 415 -19.95 4.86 -1.95
C GLN A 415 -20.03 4.90 -0.44
N THR A 416 -20.53 3.81 0.15
CA THR A 416 -20.76 3.72 1.59
C THR A 416 -19.47 3.96 2.36
N VAL A 417 -18.39 3.25 2.02
CA VAL A 417 -17.13 3.38 2.77
C VAL A 417 -16.45 4.74 2.57
N MET A 418 -16.44 5.26 1.34
CA MET A 418 -15.84 6.57 1.07
C MET A 418 -16.61 7.70 1.76
N HIS A 419 -17.93 7.58 1.85
CA HIS A 419 -18.78 8.51 2.58
C HIS A 419 -18.54 8.41 4.09
N GLU A 420 -18.63 7.21 4.67
CA GLU A 420 -18.49 7.01 6.12
C GLU A 420 -17.09 7.38 6.62
N PHE A 421 -16.05 6.96 5.91
CA PHE A 421 -14.68 7.14 6.37
C PHE A 421 -14.13 8.53 6.03
N LEU A 422 -14.28 8.98 4.78
CA LEU A 422 -13.68 10.23 4.30
C LEU A 422 -14.68 11.39 4.17
N GLY A 423 -15.99 11.13 4.30
CA GLY A 423 -17.03 12.13 4.04
C GLY A 423 -17.09 12.51 2.56
N TRP A 424 -16.73 11.60 1.64
CA TRP A 424 -16.70 11.83 0.20
C TRP A 424 -17.99 11.30 -0.43
N GLU A 425 -18.71 12.18 -1.13
CA GLU A 425 -20.03 11.90 -1.72
C GLU A 425 -19.93 11.66 -3.23
N ASP A 426 -19.00 12.35 -3.91
CA ASP A 426 -18.85 12.31 -5.37
C ASP A 426 -17.84 11.23 -5.79
N ILE A 427 -18.23 9.96 -5.81
CA ILE A 427 -17.32 8.88 -6.24
C ILE A 427 -17.38 8.56 -7.74
N ILE A 428 -18.32 9.18 -8.46
CA ILE A 428 -18.45 9.02 -9.91
C ILE A 428 -17.46 9.94 -10.60
N VAL A 429 -16.41 9.36 -11.19
CA VAL A 429 -15.40 10.12 -11.93
C VAL A 429 -15.83 10.32 -13.38
N LYS A 430 -16.08 11.58 -13.77
CA LYS A 430 -16.32 11.93 -15.18
C LYS A 430 -14.99 11.91 -15.96
N SER A 431 -14.92 11.14 -17.04
CA SER A 431 -13.81 11.20 -17.99
C SER A 431 -13.80 12.56 -18.70
N SER A 432 -12.72 13.33 -18.58
CA SER A 432 -12.61 14.66 -19.20
C SER A 432 -12.44 14.65 -20.73
N ARG A 433 -12.37 13.47 -21.36
CA ARG A 433 -12.05 13.32 -22.79
C ARG A 433 -13.24 12.97 -23.69
N ASN A 434 -14.42 12.66 -23.15
CA ASN A 434 -15.60 12.33 -23.93
C ASN A 434 -16.84 12.99 -23.33
N VAL A 435 -17.36 14.02 -24.00
CA VAL A 435 -18.60 14.73 -23.62
C VAL A 435 -19.85 13.83 -23.74
N ASN A 436 -19.73 12.67 -24.39
CA ASN A 436 -20.84 11.75 -24.69
C ASN A 436 -20.78 10.37 -24.02
N GLU A 437 -19.81 10.09 -23.13
CA GLU A 437 -19.80 8.80 -22.40
C GLU A 437 -20.63 8.90 -21.11
N THR A 438 -21.63 8.03 -21.02
CA THR A 438 -22.42 7.76 -19.80
C THR A 438 -21.48 7.40 -18.66
N LYS A 439 -21.70 8.04 -17.50
CA LYS A 439 -21.13 7.78 -16.17
C LYS A 439 -20.33 6.46 -16.10
N THR A 440 -19.01 6.53 -16.20
CA THR A 440 -18.13 5.37 -16.01
C THR A 440 -17.96 5.11 -14.51
N SER A 441 -18.27 3.88 -14.09
CA SER A 441 -18.01 3.38 -12.75
C SER A 441 -16.50 3.35 -12.43
N LEU A 442 -16.19 3.26 -11.14
CA LEU A 442 -14.83 3.19 -10.63
C LEU A 442 -14.04 2.13 -11.42
N VAL A 443 -12.84 2.52 -11.87
CA VAL A 443 -11.81 1.74 -12.59
C VAL A 443 -11.67 2.01 -14.09
N THR A 444 -12.60 2.68 -14.77
CA THR A 444 -12.44 2.98 -16.21
C THR A 444 -12.48 4.47 -16.55
N ILE A 445 -11.42 5.20 -16.22
CA ILE A 445 -11.19 6.51 -16.86
C ILE A 445 -10.67 6.25 -18.29
N GLY A 446 -11.58 6.20 -19.26
CA GLY A 446 -11.32 6.04 -20.71
C GLY A 446 -11.58 4.63 -21.25
N LYS A 447 -11.33 4.41 -22.56
CA LYS A 447 -11.58 3.16 -23.32
C LYS A 447 -10.85 1.88 -22.84
N ARG A 448 -10.20 1.87 -21.67
CA ARG A 448 -9.35 0.76 -21.23
C ARG A 448 -10.12 -0.17 -20.32
N GLN A 449 -10.29 -1.42 -20.75
CA GLN A 449 -10.91 -2.49 -19.97
C GLN A 449 -10.10 -2.79 -18.69
N ASN A 450 -10.80 -3.25 -17.65
CA ASN A 450 -10.18 -3.80 -16.46
C ASN A 450 -9.28 -4.98 -16.87
N SER A 451 -8.01 -4.99 -16.50
CA SER A 451 -7.13 -6.13 -16.79
C SER A 451 -7.57 -7.33 -15.94
N ASN A 452 -7.87 -8.45 -16.59
CA ASN A 452 -8.12 -9.75 -15.98
C ASN A 452 -6.99 -10.70 -16.41
N ALA A 453 -6.06 -10.98 -15.49
CA ALA A 453 -4.89 -11.81 -15.76
C ALA A 453 -5.25 -13.27 -15.99
N ARG A 454 -6.28 -13.78 -15.30
CA ARG A 454 -6.75 -15.17 -15.45
C ARG A 454 -7.31 -15.42 -16.86
N GLU A 455 -8.00 -14.46 -17.44
CA GLU A 455 -8.50 -14.54 -18.83
C GLU A 455 -7.42 -14.25 -19.88
N TYR A 456 -6.40 -13.46 -19.52
CA TYR A 456 -5.37 -13.01 -20.46
C TYR A 456 -4.27 -14.06 -20.69
N PHE A 457 -3.84 -14.75 -19.65
CA PHE A 457 -2.74 -15.73 -19.72
C PHE A 457 -3.28 -17.16 -19.89
N PRO A 458 -2.55 -18.05 -20.58
CA PRO A 458 -2.79 -19.49 -20.50
C PRO A 458 -2.80 -19.96 -19.04
N LYS A 459 -3.58 -21.00 -18.70
CA LYS A 459 -3.75 -21.47 -17.32
C LYS A 459 -2.42 -21.72 -16.59
N ASP A 460 -1.49 -22.42 -17.23
CA ASP A 460 -0.17 -22.72 -16.64
C ASP A 460 0.65 -21.43 -16.43
N GLU A 461 0.64 -20.49 -17.39
CA GLU A 461 1.34 -19.21 -17.24
C GLU A 461 0.71 -18.31 -16.15
N TYR A 462 -0.61 -18.34 -16.02
CA TYR A 462 -1.31 -17.63 -14.94
C TYR A 462 -0.96 -18.24 -13.58
N ARG A 463 -0.90 -19.57 -13.50
CA ARG A 463 -0.50 -20.28 -12.30
C ARG A 463 0.93 -19.94 -11.91
N ASP A 464 1.89 -20.03 -12.83
CA ASP A 464 3.28 -19.63 -12.59
C ASP A 464 3.36 -18.17 -12.09
N LEU A 465 2.61 -17.27 -12.73
CA LEU A 465 2.58 -15.87 -12.32
C LEU A 465 1.99 -15.69 -10.92
N TRP A 466 0.94 -16.42 -10.59
CA TRP A 466 0.31 -16.41 -9.27
C TRP A 466 1.26 -16.94 -8.21
N GLU A 467 1.89 -18.09 -8.47
CA GLU A 467 2.85 -18.73 -7.57
C GLU A 467 4.03 -17.79 -7.34
N GLU A 468 4.57 -17.11 -8.35
CA GLU A 468 5.62 -16.10 -8.13
C GLU A 468 5.19 -14.90 -7.26
N ASN A 469 3.88 -14.64 -7.12
CA ASN A 469 3.29 -13.55 -6.35
C ASN A 469 2.55 -14.04 -5.09
N TRP A 470 2.83 -15.24 -4.62
CA TRP A 470 2.06 -15.90 -3.57
C TRP A 470 1.95 -15.06 -2.28
N LEU A 471 3.01 -14.33 -1.89
CA LEU A 471 2.99 -13.46 -0.70
C LEU A 471 2.01 -12.29 -0.86
N ASP A 472 2.04 -11.65 -2.04
CA ASP A 472 1.13 -10.54 -2.35
C ASP A 472 -0.32 -11.01 -2.42
N HIS A 473 -0.57 -12.23 -2.89
CA HIS A 473 -1.92 -12.83 -2.91
C HIS A 473 -2.46 -13.03 -1.50
N ILE A 474 -1.63 -13.54 -0.58
CA ILE A 474 -2.01 -13.63 0.84
C ILE A 474 -2.35 -12.23 1.39
N LEU A 475 -1.48 -11.23 1.20
CA LEU A 475 -1.73 -9.89 1.73
C LEU A 475 -2.96 -9.22 1.12
N TYR A 476 -3.19 -9.38 -0.18
CA TYR A 476 -4.34 -8.81 -0.87
C TYR A 476 -5.64 -9.41 -0.36
N LEU A 477 -5.76 -10.74 -0.30
CA LEU A 477 -6.95 -11.43 0.19
C LEU A 477 -7.21 -11.14 1.67
N TRP A 478 -6.16 -11.12 2.48
CA TRP A 478 -6.24 -10.71 3.88
C TRP A 478 -6.76 -9.27 4.02
N CYS A 479 -6.16 -8.29 3.33
CA CYS A 479 -6.60 -6.89 3.41
C CYS A 479 -8.04 -6.71 2.92
N ARG A 480 -8.44 -7.48 1.89
CA ARG A 480 -9.81 -7.52 1.37
C ARG A 480 -10.78 -8.05 2.40
N ALA A 481 -10.44 -9.14 3.09
CA ALA A 481 -11.26 -9.67 4.18
C ALA A 481 -11.35 -8.70 5.37
N VAL A 482 -10.24 -8.06 5.76
CA VAL A 482 -10.24 -7.02 6.81
C VAL A 482 -11.15 -5.86 6.45
N PHE A 483 -11.10 -5.39 5.19
CA PHE A 483 -11.99 -4.34 4.68
C PHE A 483 -13.45 -4.75 4.80
N LEU A 484 -13.83 -5.91 4.26
CA LEU A 484 -15.22 -6.38 4.25
C LEU A 484 -15.73 -6.70 5.66
N ALA A 485 -14.88 -7.24 6.53
CA ALA A 485 -15.23 -7.46 7.94
C ALA A 485 -15.53 -6.14 8.66
N ARG A 486 -14.71 -5.10 8.46
CA ARG A 486 -14.96 -3.78 9.06
C ARG A 486 -16.24 -3.13 8.53
N LEU A 487 -16.63 -3.43 7.30
CA LEU A 487 -17.86 -2.95 6.68
C LEU A 487 -19.11 -3.70 7.16
N HIS A 488 -19.08 -5.04 7.16
CA HIS A 488 -20.27 -5.85 7.39
C HIS A 488 -20.45 -6.33 8.83
N CYS A 489 -19.41 -6.20 9.68
CA CYS A 489 -19.43 -6.62 11.06
C CYS A 489 -19.22 -5.46 12.06
N SER A 490 -19.46 -4.21 11.65
CA SER A 490 -19.28 -3.03 12.51
C SER A 490 -19.95 -3.16 13.89
N ASP A 491 -21.12 -3.79 13.92
CA ASP A 491 -21.98 -3.87 15.10
C ASP A 491 -21.48 -4.88 16.15
N VAL A 492 -20.60 -5.79 15.76
CA VAL A 492 -20.07 -6.85 16.62
C VAL A 492 -18.58 -6.70 16.91
N LEU A 493 -17.89 -5.80 16.22
CA LEU A 493 -16.48 -5.51 16.47
C LEU A 493 -16.35 -4.61 17.69
N GLU A 494 -15.61 -5.07 18.70
CA GLU A 494 -15.22 -4.17 19.79
C GLU A 494 -14.36 -3.04 19.25
N MET A 495 -14.85 -1.82 19.40
CA MET A 495 -14.04 -0.63 19.24
C MET A 495 -13.13 -0.52 20.45
N SER A 496 -11.84 -0.80 20.27
CA SER A 496 -10.84 -0.48 21.29
C SER A 496 -10.81 1.04 21.48
N GLU A 497 -11.29 1.53 22.62
CA GLU A 497 -11.21 2.94 23.04
C GLU A 497 -9.77 3.45 23.16
#